data_AF-A0A2P4Y1I2-F1
#
_entry.id   AF-A0A2P4Y1I2-F1
#
_cell.length_a   1.000
_cell.length_b   1.000
_cell.length_c   1.000
_cell.angle_alpha   90.00
_cell.angle_beta   90.00
_cell.angle_gamma   90.00
#
_symmetry.space_group_name_H-M   'P 1'
#
loop_
_entity.id
_entity.type
_entity.pdbx_description
1 polymer ?
#
loop_
_entity_poly.entity_id
_entity_poly.type
_entity_poly.pdbx_seq_one_letter_code
_entity_poly.pdbx_strand_id
1 'polypeptide(L)'
;MMHMQEVKARRPRSLSREDNDQEQTETDPMVPDVPAPRRSQPESWLRFVMDKIWSVTFLTVASLGLYEASFVSDLLHAPHANRSFVHLGIFFGSLLGLFGCYIEVYRSMILGEHVHYESAKTATHGMLLSMLASGFCLAIGMWPVWHWLTLPYLFMWSWGVVVQLLVILPPLLQRLVFVGAYIWFMHAYLSMFMVQ
;
A
#
# COMPACT_ATOMS: atom_id res chain seq x y z
N MET A 1 -82.52 -5.28 10.69
CA MET A 1 -82.22 -5.83 9.34
C MET A 1 -80.92 -5.18 8.88
N MET A 2 -79.81 -5.89 9.02
CA MET A 2 -78.47 -5.43 8.62
C MET A 2 -78.05 -6.22 7.38
N HIS A 3 -77.72 -5.49 6.33
CA HIS A 3 -77.33 -6.01 5.02
C HIS A 3 -75.90 -6.53 5.08
N MET A 4 -75.73 -7.78 4.71
CA MET A 4 -74.44 -8.42 4.46
C MET A 4 -74.18 -8.30 2.95
N GLN A 5 -73.00 -7.83 2.55
CA GLN A 5 -72.54 -8.01 1.17
C GLN A 5 -71.01 -8.01 1.08
N GLU A 6 -70.54 -8.81 0.13
CA GLU A 6 -69.29 -9.57 0.14
C GLU A 6 -68.03 -8.84 -0.32
N VAL A 7 -66.93 -9.37 0.22
CA VAL A 7 -65.52 -9.38 -0.19
C VAL A 7 -65.20 -9.03 -1.65
N LYS A 8 -64.20 -8.14 -1.83
CA LYS A 8 -63.34 -8.10 -3.03
C LYS A 8 -61.88 -7.81 -2.63
N ALA A 9 -61.01 -8.80 -2.80
CA ALA A 9 -59.57 -8.72 -2.53
C ALA A 9 -58.81 -7.98 -3.66
N ARG A 10 -57.79 -7.17 -3.30
CA ARG A 10 -56.67 -6.78 -4.20
C ARG A 10 -55.43 -6.31 -3.42
N ARG A 11 -54.27 -6.65 -3.99
CA ARG A 11 -52.85 -6.63 -3.54
C ARG A 11 -52.31 -5.37 -2.84
N PRO A 12 -51.20 -5.52 -2.08
CA PRO A 12 -50.47 -4.41 -1.48
C PRO A 12 -49.80 -3.52 -2.53
N ARG A 13 -49.80 -2.23 -2.19
CA ARG A 13 -49.38 -1.07 -2.95
C ARG A 13 -47.85 -0.93 -2.87
N SER A 14 -47.14 -1.42 -3.88
CA SER A 14 -45.79 -0.96 -4.21
C SER A 14 -45.91 0.39 -4.93
N LEU A 15 -45.53 1.49 -4.29
CA LEU A 15 -45.26 2.78 -4.94
C LEU A 15 -44.71 3.77 -3.89
N SER A 16 -43.39 3.82 -3.77
CA SER A 16 -42.72 5.08 -3.48
C SER A 16 -41.29 5.02 -4.05
N ARG A 17 -41.15 5.71 -5.20
CA ARG A 17 -40.03 6.61 -5.50
C ARG A 17 -38.66 5.97 -5.76
N GLU A 18 -38.36 5.78 -7.04
CA GLU A 18 -37.09 6.18 -7.64
C GLU A 18 -37.30 6.39 -9.15
N ASP A 19 -37.14 7.64 -9.55
CA ASP A 19 -37.30 8.18 -10.90
C ASP A 19 -35.94 8.81 -11.23
N ASN A 20 -35.37 8.40 -12.38
CA ASN A 20 -34.35 9.10 -13.18
C ASN A 20 -32.96 9.37 -12.54
N ASP A 21 -31.79 9.12 -13.17
CA ASP A 21 -31.43 9.32 -14.58
C ASP A 21 -30.23 8.46 -15.04
N GLN A 22 -30.38 7.90 -16.26
CA GLN A 22 -29.41 7.82 -17.36
C GLN A 22 -27.97 7.29 -17.16
N GLU A 23 -27.75 6.05 -17.60
CA GLU A 23 -26.62 5.74 -18.51
C GLU A 23 -27.12 4.74 -19.59
N GLN A 24 -27.82 5.29 -20.57
CA GLN A 24 -28.16 4.60 -21.82
C GLN A 24 -26.87 4.56 -22.66
N THR A 25 -26.09 3.50 -22.54
CA THR A 25 -25.11 3.14 -23.56
C THR A 25 -25.90 2.68 -24.78
N GLU A 26 -25.87 3.49 -25.83
CA GLU A 26 -26.43 3.20 -27.14
C GLU A 26 -25.75 1.94 -27.72
N THR A 27 -26.37 0.78 -27.53
CA THR A 27 -25.98 -0.47 -28.19
C THR A 27 -26.91 -0.71 -29.38
N ASP A 28 -26.34 -0.60 -30.58
CA ASP A 28 -26.92 -0.94 -31.87
C ASP A 28 -27.44 -2.41 -31.89
N PRO A 29 -28.74 -2.66 -32.17
CA PRO A 29 -29.35 -3.99 -32.02
C PRO A 29 -29.08 -4.97 -33.18
N MET A 30 -28.16 -4.70 -34.10
CA MET A 30 -27.93 -5.53 -35.30
C MET A 30 -26.67 -6.42 -35.30
N VAL A 31 -26.07 -6.73 -34.15
CA VAL A 31 -24.96 -7.70 -34.09
C VAL A 31 -25.47 -9.04 -33.53
N PRO A 32 -25.35 -10.16 -34.26
CA PRO A 32 -25.69 -11.48 -33.73
C PRO A 32 -24.85 -11.82 -32.49
N ASP A 33 -25.49 -12.33 -31.43
CA ASP A 33 -24.85 -12.88 -30.25
C ASP A 33 -23.90 -14.03 -30.64
N VAL A 34 -22.63 -13.70 -30.87
CA VAL A 34 -21.57 -14.70 -30.98
C VAL A 34 -21.08 -14.98 -29.56
N PRO A 35 -21.26 -16.20 -29.02
CA PRO A 35 -20.67 -16.53 -27.73
C PRO A 35 -19.15 -16.44 -27.85
N ALA A 36 -18.58 -15.42 -27.20
CA ALA A 36 -17.14 -15.23 -27.16
C ALA A 36 -16.48 -16.49 -26.57
N PRO A 37 -15.44 -17.05 -27.21
CA PRO A 37 -14.77 -18.22 -26.68
C PRO A 37 -14.10 -17.86 -25.36
N ARG A 38 -14.50 -18.55 -24.28
CA ARG A 38 -13.92 -18.50 -22.94
C ARG A 38 -12.51 -19.07 -22.96
N ARG A 39 -11.55 -18.33 -23.54
CA ARG A 39 -10.17 -18.77 -23.76
C ARG A 39 -9.19 -17.69 -23.27
N SER A 40 -8.99 -17.59 -21.96
CA SER A 40 -7.99 -16.66 -21.38
C SER A 40 -7.58 -16.94 -19.92
N GLN A 41 -7.65 -18.18 -19.43
CA GLN A 41 -7.18 -18.51 -18.07
C GLN A 41 -5.71 -18.97 -17.91
N PRO A 42 -5.02 -19.60 -18.89
CA PRO A 42 -3.63 -20.00 -18.67
C PRO A 42 -2.63 -18.83 -18.83
N GLU A 43 -2.92 -17.88 -19.72
CA GLU A 43 -2.02 -16.73 -19.95
C GLU A 43 -1.98 -15.76 -18.77
N SER A 44 -3.09 -15.59 -18.04
CA SER A 44 -3.16 -14.71 -16.87
C SER A 44 -2.39 -15.30 -15.68
N TRP A 45 -2.44 -16.62 -15.49
CA TRP A 45 -1.66 -17.29 -14.44
C TRP A 45 -0.16 -17.26 -14.72
N LEU A 46 0.25 -17.50 -15.97
CA LEU A 46 1.65 -17.40 -16.38
C LEU A 46 2.19 -15.97 -16.22
N ARG A 47 1.42 -14.95 -16.60
CA ARG A 47 1.78 -13.53 -16.37
C ARG A 47 1.94 -13.23 -14.89
N PHE A 48 0.99 -13.65 -14.06
CA PHE A 48 1.06 -13.46 -12.61
C PHE A 48 2.30 -14.14 -11.98
N VAL A 49 2.61 -15.37 -12.39
CA VAL A 49 3.80 -16.11 -11.93
C VAL A 49 5.08 -15.41 -12.40
N MET A 50 5.13 -15.00 -13.66
CA MET A 50 6.28 -14.30 -14.23
C MET A 50 6.51 -12.95 -13.54
N ASP A 51 5.45 -12.18 -13.27
CA ASP A 51 5.52 -10.92 -12.54
C ASP A 51 6.03 -11.13 -11.11
N LYS A 52 5.59 -12.21 -10.43
CA LYS A 52 6.13 -12.57 -9.11
C LYS A 52 7.60 -12.99 -9.16
N ILE A 53 8.01 -13.76 -10.16
CA ILE A 53 9.42 -14.18 -10.30
C ILE A 53 10.32 -12.96 -10.51
N TRP A 54 9.90 -12.00 -11.34
CA TRP A 54 10.62 -10.74 -11.51
C TRP A 54 10.69 -9.96 -10.22
N SER A 55 9.58 -9.84 -9.49
CA SER A 55 9.52 -9.16 -8.20
C SER A 55 10.48 -9.80 -7.17
N VAL A 56 10.51 -11.14 -7.08
CA VAL A 56 11.45 -11.88 -6.20
C VAL A 56 12.90 -11.68 -6.62
N THR A 57 13.16 -11.65 -7.93
CA THR A 57 14.50 -11.41 -8.47
C THR A 57 14.98 -10.01 -8.10
N PHE A 58 14.15 -8.98 -8.30
CA PHE A 58 14.46 -7.61 -7.89
C PHE A 58 14.67 -7.49 -6.39
N LEU A 59 13.81 -8.13 -5.58
CA LEU A 59 13.95 -8.15 -4.13
C LEU A 59 15.28 -8.77 -3.69
N THR A 60 15.67 -9.88 -4.32
CA THR A 60 16.91 -10.60 -3.98
C THR A 60 18.14 -9.77 -4.35
N VAL A 61 18.18 -9.22 -5.57
CA VAL A 61 19.29 -8.37 -6.04
C VAL A 61 19.40 -7.11 -5.19
N ALA A 62 18.27 -6.46 -4.88
CA ALA A 62 18.25 -5.26 -4.04
C ALA A 62 18.72 -5.56 -2.61
N SER A 63 18.25 -6.66 -2.02
CA SER A 63 18.64 -7.06 -0.65
C SER A 63 20.13 -7.40 -0.58
N LEU A 64 20.67 -8.10 -1.60
CA LEU A 64 22.08 -8.42 -1.69
C LEU A 64 22.93 -7.17 -1.89
N GLY A 65 22.51 -6.27 -2.79
CA GLY A 65 23.20 -4.99 -3.00
C GLY A 65 23.23 -4.12 -1.75
N LEU A 66 22.15 -4.06 -0.98
CA LEU A 66 22.09 -3.31 0.28
C LEU A 66 22.91 -3.96 1.39
N TYR A 67 22.98 -5.30 1.40
CA TYR A 67 23.80 -6.06 2.33
C TYR A 67 25.29 -5.80 2.09
N GLU A 68 25.74 -5.91 0.84
CA GLU A 68 27.12 -5.59 0.45
C GLU A 68 27.47 -4.12 0.73
N ALA A 69 26.53 -3.21 0.48
CA ALA A 69 26.69 -1.79 0.80
C ALA A 69 26.62 -1.49 2.32
N SER A 70 26.43 -2.50 3.18
CA SER A 70 26.27 -2.32 4.63
C SER A 70 25.23 -1.26 4.99
N PHE A 71 24.18 -1.12 4.18
CA PHE A 71 23.27 0.04 4.16
C PHE A 71 22.74 0.42 5.54
N VAL A 72 22.23 -0.56 6.30
CA VAL A 72 21.67 -0.34 7.64
C VAL A 72 22.77 0.05 8.63
N SER A 73 23.95 -0.57 8.53
CA SER A 73 25.08 -0.25 9.40
C SER A 73 25.56 1.17 9.17
N ASP A 74 25.74 1.57 7.91
CA ASP A 74 26.13 2.92 7.53
C ASP A 74 25.08 3.96 7.92
N LEU A 75 23.80 3.67 7.67
CA LEU A 75 22.69 4.55 8.05
C LEU A 75 22.67 4.83 9.56
N LEU A 76 22.96 3.82 10.37
CA LEU A 76 22.96 3.94 11.83
C LEU A 76 24.29 4.46 12.39
N HIS A 77 25.44 4.04 11.87
CA HIS A 77 26.75 4.23 12.51
C HIS A 77 27.74 5.11 11.75
N ALA A 78 27.48 5.50 10.50
CA ALA A 78 28.44 6.33 9.73
C ALA A 78 28.78 7.66 10.44
N PRO A 79 30.05 7.91 10.82
CA PRO A 79 30.44 9.09 11.58
C PRO A 79 30.34 10.38 10.74
N HIS A 80 30.44 10.27 9.42
CA HIS A 80 30.39 11.40 8.48
C HIS A 80 28.97 11.78 8.04
N ALA A 81 27.95 11.02 8.44
CA ALA A 81 26.57 11.33 8.11
C ALA A 81 26.09 12.58 8.87
N ASN A 82 25.27 13.42 8.21
CA ASN A 82 24.62 14.53 8.88
C ASN A 82 23.48 14.00 9.75
N ARG A 83 23.80 13.73 11.02
CA ARG A 83 22.92 13.03 11.96
C ARG A 83 21.59 13.71 12.17
N SER A 84 21.54 15.04 12.20
CA SER A 84 20.28 15.79 12.32
C SER A 84 19.30 15.43 11.21
N PHE A 85 19.76 15.38 9.96
CA PHE A 85 18.92 15.01 8.81
C PHE A 85 18.60 13.52 8.78
N VAL A 86 19.51 12.64 9.20
CA VAL A 86 19.22 11.21 9.33
C VAL A 86 18.13 10.95 10.38
N HIS A 87 18.24 11.57 11.56
CA HIS A 87 17.22 11.47 12.61
C HIS A 87 15.86 12.02 12.15
N LEU A 88 15.86 13.13 11.41
CA LEU A 88 14.64 13.70 10.84
C LEU A 88 14.04 12.77 9.77
N GLY A 89 14.88 12.12 8.96
CA GLY A 89 14.46 11.11 7.99
C GLY A 89 13.83 9.89 8.65
N ILE A 90 14.42 9.41 9.75
CA ILE A 90 13.87 8.32 10.57
C ILE A 90 12.55 8.74 11.20
N PHE A 91 12.47 9.95 11.75
CA PHE A 91 11.23 10.49 12.35
C PHE A 91 10.08 10.55 11.33
N PHE A 92 10.32 11.07 10.13
CA PHE A 92 9.30 11.07 9.07
C PHE A 92 8.98 9.65 8.58
N GLY A 93 9.95 8.74 8.58
CA GLY A 93 9.73 7.31 8.32
C GLY A 93 8.84 6.65 9.39
N SER A 94 8.98 7.02 10.65
CA SER A 94 8.10 6.57 11.73
C SER A 94 6.67 7.11 11.56
N LEU A 95 6.53 8.38 11.16
CA LEU A 95 5.22 8.95 10.82
C LEU A 95 4.57 8.22 9.64
N LEU A 96 5.35 7.85 8.63
CA LEU A 96 4.89 7.04 7.52
C LEU A 96 4.32 5.69 8.00
N GLY A 97 5.07 4.98 8.86
CA GLY A 97 4.61 3.73 9.47
C GLY A 97 3.37 3.91 10.34
N LEU A 98 3.28 5.03 11.07
CA LEU A 98 2.11 5.37 11.89
C LEU A 98 0.86 5.61 11.02
N PHE A 99 0.98 6.37 9.93
CA PHE A 99 -0.13 6.58 9.00
C PHE A 99 -0.55 5.28 8.30
N GLY A 100 0.42 4.45 7.90
CA GLY A 100 0.15 3.13 7.33
C GLY A 100 -0.61 2.24 8.32
N CYS A 101 -0.14 2.14 9.56
CA CYS A 101 -0.78 1.39 10.63
C CYS A 101 -2.20 1.93 10.94
N TYR A 102 -2.39 3.26 10.95
CA TYR A 102 -3.70 3.86 11.15
C TYR A 102 -4.69 3.45 10.05
N ILE A 103 -4.30 3.52 8.78
CA ILE A 103 -5.20 3.10 7.68
C ILE A 103 -5.47 1.59 7.75
N GLU A 104 -4.43 0.80 8.00
CA GLU A 104 -4.51 -0.65 7.85
C GLU A 104 -5.10 -1.38 9.06
N VAL A 105 -4.78 -0.94 10.28
CA VAL A 105 -5.29 -1.54 11.52
C VAL A 105 -6.58 -0.87 11.95
N TYR A 106 -6.60 0.47 12.06
CA TYR A 106 -7.78 1.15 12.59
C TYR A 106 -8.94 1.16 11.59
N ARG A 107 -8.72 1.55 10.33
CA ARG A 107 -9.82 1.62 9.36
C ARG A 107 -10.22 0.27 8.78
N SER A 108 -9.25 -0.55 8.38
CA SER A 108 -9.57 -1.85 7.75
C SER A 108 -9.95 -2.94 8.75
N MET A 109 -9.32 -3.00 9.94
CA MET A 109 -9.56 -4.11 10.89
C MET A 109 -10.53 -3.74 12.02
N ILE A 110 -10.46 -2.53 12.56
CA ILE A 110 -11.32 -2.12 13.69
C ILE A 110 -12.68 -1.60 13.20
N LEU A 111 -12.70 -0.79 12.13
CA LEU A 111 -13.95 -0.27 11.58
C LEU A 111 -14.60 -1.20 10.53
N GLY A 112 -13.84 -2.16 9.97
CA GLY A 112 -14.35 -3.08 8.95
C GLY A 112 -14.76 -2.40 7.64
N GLU A 113 -14.35 -1.15 7.43
CA GLU A 113 -14.67 -0.40 6.22
C GLU A 113 -13.81 -0.86 5.04
N HIS A 114 -14.43 -1.06 3.87
CA HIS A 114 -13.71 -1.12 2.61
C HIS A 114 -13.12 0.26 2.32
N VAL A 115 -11.83 0.43 2.62
CA VAL A 115 -11.07 1.70 2.51
C VAL A 115 -11.24 2.30 1.11
N HIS A 116 -12.20 3.23 0.98
CA HIS A 116 -12.35 4.07 -0.20
C HIS A 116 -11.50 5.32 -0.05
N TYR A 117 -10.89 5.75 -1.16
CA TYR A 117 -9.98 6.90 -1.20
C TYR A 117 -10.59 8.18 -0.61
N GLU A 118 -11.90 8.40 -0.80
CA GLU A 118 -12.62 9.56 -0.28
C GLU A 118 -12.60 9.63 1.25
N SER A 119 -12.67 8.48 1.91
CA SER A 119 -12.69 8.38 3.37
C SER A 119 -11.29 8.61 3.96
N ALA A 120 -10.22 8.21 3.26
CA ALA A 120 -8.85 8.18 3.79
C ALA A 120 -7.90 9.28 3.24
N LYS A 121 -8.42 10.24 2.46
CA LYS A 121 -7.63 11.23 1.71
C LYS A 121 -6.53 11.89 2.54
N THR A 122 -6.86 12.43 3.72
CA THR A 122 -5.88 13.12 4.58
C THR A 122 -4.76 12.21 5.06
N ALA A 123 -5.07 10.96 5.41
CA ALA A 123 -4.08 9.99 5.87
C ALA A 123 -3.17 9.54 4.72
N THR A 124 -3.72 9.34 3.51
CA THR A 124 -2.92 9.00 2.32
C THR A 124 -2.01 10.15 1.90
N HIS A 125 -2.46 11.40 1.98
CA HIS A 125 -1.61 12.57 1.72
C HIS A 125 -0.52 12.72 2.79
N GLY A 126 -0.85 12.48 4.06
CA GLY A 126 0.11 12.43 5.16
C GLY A 126 1.18 11.36 4.92
N MET A 127 0.77 10.17 4.50
CA MET A 127 1.67 9.07 4.12
C MET A 127 2.62 9.50 2.98
N LEU A 128 2.09 10.06 1.90
CA LEU A 128 2.91 10.50 0.77
C LEU A 128 3.89 11.61 1.15
N LEU A 129 3.43 12.59 1.94
CA LEU A 129 4.27 13.69 2.43
C LEU A 129 5.37 13.18 3.35
N SER A 130 5.05 12.30 4.29
CA SER A 130 6.03 11.66 5.17
C SER A 130 7.04 10.83 4.40
N MET A 131 6.61 10.12 3.34
CA MET A 131 7.51 9.36 2.47
C MET A 131 8.52 10.28 1.77
N LEU A 132 8.04 11.37 1.15
CA LEU A 132 8.89 12.33 0.44
C LEU A 132 9.83 13.06 1.41
N ALA A 133 9.31 13.51 2.55
CA ALA A 133 10.11 14.17 3.58
C ALA A 133 11.19 13.24 4.14
N SER A 134 10.85 11.98 4.42
CA SER A 134 11.82 10.97 4.86
C SER A 134 12.92 10.75 3.80
N GLY A 135 12.53 10.52 2.54
CA GLY A 135 13.48 10.32 1.44
C GLY A 135 14.41 11.52 1.23
N PHE A 136 13.87 12.75 1.26
CA PHE A 136 14.66 13.96 1.12
C PHE A 136 15.65 14.16 2.28
N CYS A 137 15.19 13.95 3.53
CA CYS A 137 16.03 14.06 4.71
C CYS A 137 17.15 13.01 4.70
N LEU A 138 16.84 11.77 4.33
CA LEU A 138 17.84 10.70 4.19
C LEU A 138 18.83 10.98 3.06
N ALA A 139 18.36 11.54 1.94
CA ALA A 139 19.23 11.91 0.82
C ALA A 139 20.27 12.95 1.25
N ILE A 140 19.85 14.00 1.96
CA ILE A 140 20.78 15.02 2.49
C ILE A 140 21.65 14.43 3.60
N GLY A 141 21.07 13.65 4.51
CA GLY A 141 21.74 13.06 5.66
C GLY A 141 22.88 12.12 5.29
N MET A 142 22.66 11.29 4.26
CA MET A 142 23.61 10.27 3.80
C MET A 142 24.48 10.72 2.62
N TRP A 143 24.19 11.87 2.01
CA TRP A 143 25.02 12.46 0.95
C TRP A 143 26.53 12.48 1.27
N PRO A 144 27.00 12.93 2.44
CA PRO A 144 28.44 12.94 2.74
C PRO A 144 29.07 11.55 2.86
N VAL A 145 28.28 10.49 3.01
CA VAL A 145 28.76 9.12 3.13
C VAL A 145 28.80 8.47 1.75
N TRP A 146 27.65 8.39 1.08
CA TRP A 146 27.51 7.63 -0.17
C TRP A 146 27.61 8.50 -1.43
N HIS A 147 27.62 9.83 -1.30
CA HIS A 147 27.71 10.77 -2.42
C HIS A 147 26.64 10.44 -3.47
N TRP A 148 27.03 10.27 -4.74
CA TRP A 148 26.13 9.94 -5.83
C TRP A 148 25.43 8.59 -5.66
N LEU A 149 25.99 7.66 -4.89
CA LEU A 149 25.38 6.36 -4.60
C LEU A 149 24.21 6.45 -3.61
N THR A 150 24.04 7.59 -2.93
CA THR A 150 22.91 7.82 -2.03
C THR A 150 21.57 7.59 -2.72
N LEU A 151 21.40 8.15 -3.92
CA LEU A 151 20.15 8.02 -4.67
C LEU A 151 19.88 6.57 -5.11
N PRO A 152 20.82 5.86 -5.76
CA PRO A 152 20.70 4.42 -6.01
C PRO A 152 20.36 3.60 -4.78
N TYR A 153 21.01 3.84 -3.63
CA TYR A 153 20.76 3.07 -2.42
C TYR A 153 19.37 3.32 -1.83
N LEU A 154 18.93 4.58 -1.77
CA LEU A 154 17.57 4.91 -1.33
C LEU A 154 16.51 4.38 -2.29
N PHE A 155 16.77 4.41 -3.60
CA PHE A 155 15.89 3.81 -4.61
C PHE A 155 15.85 2.29 -4.45
N MET A 156 16.99 1.64 -4.27
CA MET A 156 17.09 0.19 -4.06
C MET A 156 16.37 -0.25 -2.79
N TRP A 157 16.45 0.52 -1.70
CA TRP A 157 15.68 0.28 -0.48
C TRP A 157 14.17 0.45 -0.70
N SER A 158 13.74 1.60 -1.21
CA SER A 158 12.31 1.90 -1.36
C SER A 158 11.65 1.04 -2.43
N TRP A 159 12.17 1.05 -3.65
CA TRP A 159 11.59 0.31 -4.77
C TRP A 159 12.00 -1.17 -4.76
N GLY A 160 13.27 -1.45 -4.52
CA GLY A 160 13.81 -2.81 -4.62
C GLY A 160 13.40 -3.70 -3.44
N VAL A 161 13.25 -3.14 -2.23
CA VAL A 161 12.84 -3.92 -1.05
C VAL A 161 11.39 -3.64 -0.67
N VAL A 162 11.06 -2.40 -0.31
CA VAL A 162 9.74 -2.09 0.28
C VAL A 162 8.60 -2.37 -0.71
N VAL A 163 8.69 -1.86 -1.94
CA VAL A 163 7.65 -2.08 -2.96
C VAL A 163 7.56 -3.55 -3.37
N GLN A 164 8.68 -4.26 -3.53
CA GLN A 164 8.62 -5.68 -3.91
C GLN A 164 8.02 -6.55 -2.79
N LEU A 165 8.31 -6.26 -1.52
CA LEU A 165 7.65 -6.93 -0.40
C LEU A 165 6.13 -6.70 -0.41
N LEU A 166 5.69 -5.48 -0.75
CA LEU A 166 4.26 -5.16 -0.93
C LEU A 166 3.61 -5.89 -2.11
N VAL A 167 4.37 -6.21 -3.16
CA VAL A 167 3.83 -6.97 -4.31
C VAL A 167 3.77 -8.47 -4.03
N ILE A 168 4.75 -9.02 -3.32
CA ILE A 168 4.91 -10.46 -3.14
C ILE A 168 4.01 -10.99 -2.02
N LEU A 169 3.96 -10.28 -0.89
CA LEU A 169 3.34 -10.77 0.34
C LEU A 169 1.84 -10.47 0.40
N PRO A 170 1.02 -11.40 0.95
CA PRO A 170 -0.37 -11.10 1.29
C PRO A 170 -0.46 -10.11 2.47
N PRO A 171 -1.58 -9.38 2.63
CA PRO A 171 -1.71 -8.29 3.63
C PRO A 171 -1.34 -8.69 5.06
N LEU A 172 -1.73 -9.89 5.51
CA LEU A 172 -1.38 -10.37 6.85
C LEU A 172 0.13 -10.52 7.05
N LEU A 173 0.85 -11.05 6.05
CA LEU A 173 2.30 -11.21 6.13
C LEU A 173 3.02 -9.87 5.97
N GLN A 174 2.51 -8.96 5.13
CA GLN A 174 3.05 -7.60 5.03
C GLN A 174 3.07 -6.92 6.39
N ARG A 175 1.96 -6.94 7.12
CA ARG A 175 1.86 -6.35 8.47
C ARG A 175 2.90 -6.93 9.42
N LEU A 176 2.99 -8.26 9.50
CA LEU A 176 3.94 -8.93 10.40
C LEU A 176 5.39 -8.58 10.04
N VAL A 177 5.72 -8.59 8.75
CA VAL A 177 7.07 -8.28 8.27
C VAL A 177 7.41 -6.81 8.50
N PHE A 178 6.53 -5.86 8.16
CA PHE A 178 6.80 -4.43 8.34
C PHE A 178 6.85 -4.03 9.82
N VAL A 179 5.94 -4.54 10.66
CA VAL A 179 5.97 -4.29 12.10
C VAL A 179 7.22 -4.92 12.73
N GLY A 180 7.55 -6.15 12.38
CA GLY A 180 8.76 -6.83 12.85
C GLY A 180 10.04 -6.08 12.45
N ALA A 181 10.14 -5.70 11.17
CA ALA A 181 11.27 -4.94 10.65
C ALA A 181 11.38 -3.56 11.31
N TYR A 182 10.25 -2.87 11.55
CA TYR A 182 10.23 -1.57 12.22
C TYR A 182 10.69 -1.68 13.68
N ILE A 183 10.19 -2.67 14.44
CA ILE A 183 10.59 -2.90 15.83
C ILE A 183 12.09 -3.23 15.90
N TRP A 184 12.57 -4.12 15.03
CA TRP A 184 13.99 -4.46 14.95
C TRP A 184 14.84 -3.24 14.62
N PHE A 185 14.44 -2.44 13.62
CA PHE A 185 15.17 -1.23 13.24
C PHE A 185 15.19 -0.20 14.36
N MET A 186 14.06 0.05 15.03
CA MET A 186 13.97 0.98 16.15
C MET A 186 14.78 0.50 17.36
N HIS A 187 14.79 -0.80 17.63
CA HIS A 187 15.65 -1.37 18.66
C HIS A 187 17.13 -1.12 18.34
N ALA A 188 17.57 -1.41 17.11
CA ALA A 188 18.93 -1.16 16.67
C ALA A 188 19.29 0.35 16.76
N TYR A 189 18.40 1.22 16.30
CA TYR A 189 18.57 2.67 16.35
C TYR A 189 18.64 3.21 17.79
N LEU A 190 17.76 2.78 18.69
CA LEU A 190 17.76 3.23 20.07
C LEU A 190 18.96 2.69 20.86
N SER A 191 19.40 1.47 20.55
CA SER A 191 20.58 0.88 21.19
C SER A 191 21.86 1.70 20.95
N MET A 192 21.93 2.43 19.83
CA MET A 192 23.03 3.36 19.54
C MET A 192 23.20 4.44 20.63
N PHE A 193 22.11 4.87 21.26
CA PHE A 193 22.14 5.90 22.30
C PHE A 193 22.41 5.34 23.70
N MET A 194 22.18 4.04 23.92
CA MET A 194 22.37 3.40 25.23
C MET A 194 23.78 2.85 25.45
N VAL A 195 24.56 2.64 24.38
CA VAL A 195 25.93 2.09 24.42
C VAL A 195 26.99 3.20 24.41
N GLN A 196 26.60 4.46 24.65
CA GLN A 196 27.52 5.58 24.90
C GLN A 196 28.00 5.59 26.35
#